data_AF-A0A5T1BLH3-F1
#
_entry.id   AF-A0A5T1BLH3-F1
#
_cell.length_a   1.000
_cell.length_b   1.000
_cell.length_c   1.000
_cell.angle_alpha   90.00
_cell.angle_beta   90.00
_cell.angle_gamma   90.00
#
_symmetry.space_group_name_H-M   'P 1'
#
loop_
_entity.id
_entity.type
_entity.pdbx_description
1 polymer ?
#
loop_
_entity_poly.entity_id
_entity_poly.type
_entity_poly.pdbx_seq_one_letter_code
_entity_poly.pdbx_strand_id
1 'polypeptide(L)'
;DCDFSGASFHFCNFLRTEFENCIFENVDLRDCIGDMKNIFSVVLDTYVMTFTKTMMNLGCDTKTIKEWRNLSVDDLEGEEQKWLWNYYKDTIFEIIDKRLGVEND
;
A
#
# COMPACT_ATOMS: atom_id res chain seq x y z
N ASP A 1 -17.91 7.38 9.48
CA ASP A 1 -17.55 8.17 8.28
C ASP A 1 -16.61 9.29 8.71
N CYS A 2 -15.31 9.07 8.54
CA CYS A 2 -14.27 10.06 8.80
C CYS A 2 -13.46 10.26 7.52
N ASP A 3 -13.06 11.49 7.26
CA ASP A 3 -12.14 11.81 6.16
C ASP A 3 -10.72 11.94 6.72
N PHE A 4 -9.84 11.02 6.30
CA PHE A 4 -8.41 11.02 6.65
C PHE A 4 -7.54 11.45 5.47
N SER A 5 -8.10 12.19 4.52
CA SER A 5 -7.34 12.64 3.36
C SER A 5 -6.14 13.48 3.76
N GLY A 6 -4.95 13.11 3.26
CA GLY A 6 -3.68 13.76 3.60
C GLY A 6 -3.16 13.50 5.02
N ALA A 7 -3.80 12.62 5.80
CA ALA A 7 -3.31 12.23 7.12
C ALA A 7 -1.99 11.45 7.03
N SER A 8 -1.19 11.50 8.10
CA SER A 8 -0.05 10.59 8.26
C SER A 8 -0.35 9.56 9.32
N PHE A 9 -0.27 8.30 8.93
CA PHE A 9 -0.40 7.11 9.77
C PHE A 9 0.92 6.35 9.90
N HIS A 10 2.05 7.06 9.70
CA HIS A 10 3.38 6.48 9.84
C HIS A 10 3.52 5.81 11.21
N PHE A 11 3.97 4.56 11.23
CA PHE A 11 4.20 3.75 12.44
C PHE A 11 2.95 3.44 13.27
N CYS A 12 1.74 3.66 12.74
CA CYS A 12 0.52 3.35 13.47
C CYS A 12 0.21 1.85 13.44
N ASN A 13 -0.43 1.35 14.50
CA ASN A 13 -1.00 0.01 14.55
C ASN A 13 -2.52 0.10 14.74
N PHE A 14 -3.25 -0.24 13.70
CA PHE A 14 -4.71 -0.20 13.65
C PHE A 14 -5.35 -1.58 13.72
N LEU A 15 -4.62 -2.61 14.15
CA LEU A 15 -5.24 -3.90 14.41
C LEU A 15 -6.44 -3.71 15.34
N ARG A 16 -7.60 -4.22 14.92
CA ARG A 16 -8.86 -4.13 15.66
C ARG A 16 -9.44 -2.72 15.78
N THR A 17 -9.01 -1.78 14.94
CA THR A 17 -9.69 -0.48 14.75
C THR A 17 -10.84 -0.65 13.76
N GLU A 18 -11.90 0.14 13.91
CA GLU A 18 -13.06 0.13 13.01
C GLU A 18 -13.06 1.40 12.15
N PHE A 19 -12.67 1.27 10.87
CA PHE A 19 -12.66 2.36 9.89
C PHE A 19 -13.82 2.27 8.89
N GLU A 20 -15.03 1.94 9.36
CA GLU A 20 -16.17 1.83 8.45
C GLU A 20 -16.44 3.17 7.73
N ASN A 21 -16.58 3.07 6.39
CA ASN A 21 -16.88 4.19 5.49
C ASN A 21 -15.94 5.40 5.66
N CYS A 22 -14.65 5.14 5.91
CA CYS A 22 -13.64 6.19 5.97
C CYS A 22 -12.98 6.44 4.60
N ILE A 23 -12.50 7.66 4.40
CA ILE A 23 -11.78 8.09 3.18
C ILE A 23 -10.29 8.17 3.48
N PHE A 24 -9.47 7.63 2.58
CA PHE A 24 -8.01 7.47 2.76
C PHE A 24 -7.21 8.01 1.56
N GLU A 25 -7.63 9.15 1.00
CA GLU A 25 -6.94 9.72 -0.16
C GLU A 25 -5.64 10.42 0.26
N ASN A 26 -4.55 10.17 -0.46
CA ASN A 26 -3.24 10.78 -0.18
C ASN A 26 -2.74 10.56 1.26
N VAL A 27 -3.15 9.47 1.92
CA VAL A 27 -2.69 9.12 3.26
C VAL A 27 -1.28 8.51 3.21
N ASP A 28 -0.45 8.84 4.17
CA ASP A 28 0.87 8.22 4.36
C ASP A 28 0.75 7.00 5.29
N LEU A 29 0.94 5.80 4.73
CA LEU A 29 0.79 4.50 5.42
C LEU A 29 2.12 3.82 5.71
N ARG A 30 3.25 4.54 5.64
CA ARG A 30 4.58 3.94 5.88
C ARG A 30 4.59 3.20 7.21
N ASP A 31 5.13 1.99 7.20
CA ASP A 31 5.30 1.15 8.40
C ASP A 31 4.03 0.98 9.26
N CYS A 32 2.84 1.11 8.65
CA CYS A 32 1.56 0.99 9.33
C CYS A 32 1.07 -0.46 9.32
N ILE A 33 0.55 -0.94 10.45
CA ILE A 33 -0.25 -2.18 10.51
C ILE A 33 -1.71 -1.79 10.38
N GLY A 34 -2.34 -2.15 9.26
CA GLY A 34 -3.73 -1.79 8.98
C GLY A 34 -4.77 -2.56 9.81
N ASP A 35 -6.03 -2.15 9.69
CA ASP A 35 -7.18 -2.83 10.31
C ASP A 35 -7.56 -4.15 9.62
N MET A 36 -6.87 -4.50 8.54
CA MET A 36 -7.13 -5.65 7.68
C MET A 36 -8.52 -5.65 7.01
N LYS A 37 -9.25 -4.53 7.06
CA LYS A 37 -10.56 -4.36 6.43
C LYS A 37 -10.54 -3.24 5.38
N ASN A 38 -9.91 -2.11 5.70
CA ASN A 38 -9.79 -0.93 4.83
C ASN A 38 -8.34 -0.58 4.53
N ILE A 39 -7.44 -0.81 5.48
CA ILE A 39 -5.99 -0.70 5.34
C ILE A 39 -5.42 -2.10 5.51
N PHE A 40 -4.68 -2.57 4.51
CA PHE A 40 -4.09 -3.90 4.48
C PHE A 40 -2.58 -3.79 4.61
N SER A 41 -1.95 -4.71 5.33
CA SER A 41 -0.50 -4.78 5.43
C SER A 41 -0.01 -6.19 5.09
N VAL A 42 1.09 -6.26 4.36
CA VAL A 42 1.77 -7.49 3.94
C VAL A 42 3.25 -7.30 4.18
N VAL A 43 3.88 -8.26 4.85
CA VAL A 43 5.34 -8.27 4.99
C VAL A 43 5.93 -9.02 3.80
N LEU A 44 6.77 -8.34 3.03
CA LEU A 44 7.45 -8.85 1.83
C LEU A 44 8.96 -8.77 2.07
N ASP A 45 9.55 -9.89 2.46
CA ASP A 45 10.98 -9.99 2.77
C ASP A 45 11.42 -8.90 3.77
N THR A 46 12.15 -7.88 3.30
CA THR A 46 12.66 -6.77 4.12
C THR A 46 11.72 -5.59 4.28
N TYR A 47 10.59 -5.54 3.55
CA TYR A 47 9.68 -4.40 3.55
C TYR A 47 8.27 -4.74 4.06
N VAL A 48 7.67 -3.79 4.77
CA VAL A 48 6.23 -3.79 5.03
C VAL A 48 5.56 -3.04 3.89
N MET A 49 4.71 -3.73 3.15
CA MET A 49 3.80 -3.13 2.17
C MET A 49 2.47 -2.85 2.86
N THR A 50 1.98 -1.62 2.75
CA THR A 50 0.66 -1.23 3.30
C THR A 50 -0.16 -0.55 2.22
N PHE A 51 -1.44 -0.87 2.08
CA PHE A 51 -2.28 -0.32 1.02
C PHE A 51 -3.75 -0.15 1.43
N THR A 52 -4.42 0.80 0.79
CA THR A 52 -5.88 0.99 0.82
C THR A 52 -6.45 0.56 -0.54
N LYS A 53 -7.67 1.01 -0.87
CA LYS A 53 -8.22 0.85 -2.23
C LYS A 53 -7.47 1.64 -3.30
N THR A 54 -6.83 2.75 -2.93
CA THR A 54 -6.26 3.72 -3.89
C THR A 54 -4.78 3.98 -3.66
N MET A 55 -4.31 3.89 -2.41
CA MET A 55 -2.94 4.21 -2.01
C MET A 55 -2.14 2.95 -1.68
N MET A 56 -0.84 2.99 -1.93
CA MET A 56 0.09 1.93 -1.55
C MET A 56 1.44 2.51 -1.11
N ASN A 57 1.95 1.90 -0.05
CA ASN A 57 3.27 2.12 0.51
C ASN A 57 4.15 0.89 0.30
N LEU A 58 5.38 1.13 -0.14
CA LEU A 58 6.43 0.13 -0.23
C LEU A 58 7.75 0.76 0.22
N GLY A 59 8.16 0.45 1.45
CA GLY A 59 9.26 1.16 2.10
C GLY A 59 8.91 2.64 2.32
N CYS A 60 9.84 3.54 1.98
CA CYS A 60 9.67 4.97 2.19
C CYS A 60 8.78 5.66 1.14
N ASP A 61 8.37 4.94 0.09
CA ASP A 61 7.58 5.51 -1.00
C ASP A 61 6.09 5.30 -0.80
N THR A 62 5.35 6.41 -0.86
CA THR A 62 3.88 6.44 -0.93
C THR A 62 3.46 6.89 -2.33
N LYS A 63 2.65 6.10 -3.03
CA LYS A 63 2.04 6.47 -4.31
C LYS A 63 0.65 5.84 -4.43
N THR A 64 -0.14 6.26 -5.40
CA THR A 64 -1.37 5.55 -5.76
C THR A 64 -1.03 4.17 -6.35
N ILE A 65 -1.93 3.20 -6.22
CA ILE A 65 -1.79 1.86 -6.83
C ILE A 65 -1.60 1.99 -8.35
N LYS A 66 -2.27 2.94 -8.98
CA LYS A 66 -2.14 3.21 -10.43
C LYS A 66 -0.74 3.70 -10.80
N GLU A 67 -0.15 4.59 -10.01
CA GLU A 67 1.23 5.04 -10.22
C GLU A 67 2.20 3.87 -10.05
N TRP A 68 2.04 3.05 -9.01
CA TRP A 68 2.85 1.86 -8.81
C TRP A 68 2.77 0.87 -9.98
N ARG A 69 1.58 0.62 -10.55
CA ARG A 69 1.45 -0.29 -11.71
C ARG A 69 2.28 0.17 -12.91
N ASN A 70 2.28 1.47 -13.16
CA ASN A 70 2.96 2.09 -14.30
C ASN A 70 4.44 2.42 -14.04
N LEU A 71 4.93 2.19 -12.81
CA LEU A 71 6.28 2.51 -12.41
C LEU A 71 7.31 1.55 -13.05
N SER A 72 8.34 2.13 -13.68
CA SER A 72 9.50 1.40 -14.17
C SER A 72 10.46 1.13 -13.01
N VAL A 73 11.20 0.03 -13.06
CA VAL A 73 12.26 -0.24 -12.08
C VAL A 73 13.35 0.83 -12.11
N ASP A 74 13.56 1.48 -13.27
CA ASP A 74 14.54 2.56 -13.43
C ASP A 74 14.17 3.83 -12.65
N ASP A 75 12.89 3.98 -12.27
CA ASP A 75 12.39 5.12 -11.48
C ASP A 75 12.61 4.93 -9.97
N LEU A 76 13.12 3.77 -9.53
CA LEU A 76 13.44 3.47 -8.14
C LEU A 76 14.89 3.84 -7.85
N GLU A 77 15.15 4.47 -6.70
CA GLU A 77 16.52 4.90 -6.35
C GLU A 77 17.33 3.80 -5.64
N GLY A 78 16.69 2.97 -4.81
CA GLY A 78 17.38 1.98 -3.97
C GLY A 78 17.57 0.62 -4.64
N GLU A 79 18.78 0.08 -4.64
CA GLU A 79 19.09 -1.25 -5.22
C GLU A 79 18.27 -2.39 -4.59
N GLU A 80 18.06 -2.33 -3.28
CA GLU A 80 17.21 -3.30 -2.56
C GLU A 80 15.74 -3.22 -3.01
N GLN A 81 15.22 -2.00 -3.13
CA GLN A 81 13.85 -1.75 -3.59
C GLN A 81 13.68 -2.16 -5.06
N LYS A 82 14.67 -1.92 -5.92
CA LYS A 82 14.69 -2.40 -7.32
C LYS A 82 14.66 -3.92 -7.39
N TRP A 83 15.49 -4.58 -6.58
CA TRP A 83 15.52 -6.04 -6.52
C TRP A 83 14.16 -6.60 -6.07
N LEU A 84 13.61 -6.08 -4.98
CA LEU A 84 12.29 -6.48 -4.49
C LEU A 84 11.23 -6.26 -5.55
N TRP A 85 11.24 -5.09 -6.19
CA TRP A 85 10.28 -4.76 -7.24
C TRP A 85 10.36 -5.74 -8.41
N ASN A 86 11.56 -6.01 -8.94
CA ASN A 86 11.74 -6.98 -10.01
C ASN A 86 11.27 -8.39 -9.63
N TYR A 87 11.45 -8.78 -8.36
CA TYR A 87 11.08 -10.12 -7.91
C TYR A 87 9.59 -10.26 -7.57
N TYR A 88 9.00 -9.25 -6.95
CA TYR A 88 7.66 -9.33 -6.34
C TYR A 88 6.60 -8.50 -7.04
N LYS A 89 6.89 -7.65 -8.04
CA LYS A 89 5.89 -6.76 -8.68
C LYS A 89 4.61 -7.49 -9.07
N ASP A 90 4.72 -8.62 -9.77
CA ASP A 90 3.56 -9.40 -10.20
C ASP A 90 2.80 -9.99 -9.01
N THR A 91 3.53 -10.49 -8.01
CA THR A 91 2.93 -11.04 -6.77
C THR A 91 2.21 -9.96 -5.96
N ILE A 92 2.79 -8.76 -5.86
CA ILE A 92 2.21 -7.59 -5.19
C ILE A 92 0.84 -7.29 -5.81
N PHE A 93 0.78 -7.18 -7.13
CA PHE A 93 -0.48 -6.87 -7.81
C PHE A 93 -1.47 -8.02 -7.77
N GLU A 94 -1.03 -9.28 -7.82
CA GLU A 94 -1.91 -10.44 -7.60
C GLU A 94 -2.56 -10.40 -6.21
N ILE A 95 -1.81 -10.03 -5.16
CA ILE A 95 -2.35 -9.88 -3.80
C ILE A 95 -3.37 -8.74 -3.75
N ILE A 96 -3.04 -7.59 -4.32
CA ILE A 96 -3.94 -6.41 -4.36
C ILE A 96 -5.23 -6.76 -5.10
N ASP A 97 -5.13 -7.38 -6.27
CA ASP A 97 -6.27 -7.75 -7.12
C ASP A 97 -7.18 -8.78 -6.44
N LYS A 98 -6.60 -9.80 -5.79
CA LYS A 98 -7.37 -10.76 -4.98
C LYS A 98 -8.05 -10.08 -3.80
N ARG A 99 -7.43 -9.07 -3.20
CA ARG A 99 -7.94 -8.42 -1.99
C ARG A 99 -9.06 -7.43 -2.29
N LEU A 100 -8.87 -6.58 -3.29
CA LEU A 100 -9.82 -5.53 -3.66
C LEU A 100 -10.92 -6.05 -4.60
N GLY A 101 -10.71 -7.20 -5.22
CA GLY A 101 -11.46 -7.64 -6.39
C GLY A 101 -10.83 -7.04 -7.64
N VAL A 102 -10.78 -7.80 -8.72
CA VAL A 102 -10.37 -7.27 -10.02
C VAL A 102 -11.44 -6.25 -10.43
N GLU A 103 -11.11 -4.96 -10.41
CA GLU A 103 -11.87 -3.98 -11.18
C GLU A 103 -11.62 -4.31 -12.65
N ASN A 104 -12.52 -5.11 -13.23
CA ASN A 104 -12.62 -5.22 -14.68
C ASN A 104 -13.15 -3.86 -15.15
N ASP A 105 -12.24 -2.96 -15.50
CA ASP A 105 -12.55 -1.76 -16.30
C ASP A 105 -13.32 -2.15 -17.58
#